data_AF-A0A962SEP2-F1
#
_entry.id   AF-A0A962SEP2-F1
#
_cell.length_a   1.000
_cell.length_b   1.000
_cell.length_c   1.000
_cell.angle_alpha   90.00
_cell.angle_beta   90.00
_cell.angle_gamma   90.00
#
_symmetry.space_group_name_H-M   'P 1'
#
loop_
_entity.id
_entity.type
_entity.pdbx_description
1 polymer ?
#
loop_
_entity_poly.entity_id
_entity_poly.type
_entity_poly.pdbx_seq_one_letter_code
_entity_poly.pdbx_strand_id
1 'polypeptide(L)' 'MSFELPALPYAKDALQPHISAETLEYHYGKHHNTYVVKLN' A
#
# COMPACT_ATOMS: atom_id res chain seq x y z
N MET A 1 19.22 -4.17 9.46
CA MET A 1 18.65 -3.65 8.20
C MET A 1 17.24 -3.19 8.51
N SER A 2 16.80 -2.06 7.98
CA SER A 2 15.41 -1.61 8.12
C SER A 2 14.62 -2.04 6.89
N PHE A 3 13.42 -2.55 7.11
CA PHE A 3 12.45 -2.80 6.05
C PHE A 3 11.76 -1.49 5.67
N GLU A 4 11.58 -1.27 4.37
CA GLU A 4 10.88 -0.11 3.84
C GLU A 4 9.58 -0.53 3.14
N LEU A 5 8.59 0.37 3.13
CA LEU A 5 7.36 0.18 2.38
C LEU A 5 7.64 0.49 0.90
N PRO A 6 7.60 -0.50 -0.01
CA PRO A 6 7.93 -0.27 -1.42
C PRO A 6 6.87 0.62 -2.08
N ALA A 7 7.30 1.61 -2.86
CA ALA A 7 6.38 2.46 -3.61
C ALA A 7 5.51 1.66 -4.58
N LEU A 8 4.25 2.07 -4.74
CA LEU A 8 3.39 1.51 -5.79
C LEU A 8 3.97 1.87 -7.18
N PRO A 9 4.03 0.91 -8.13
CA PRO A 9 4.52 1.17 -9.48
C PRO A 9 3.45 1.81 -10.39
N TYR A 10 2.33 2.25 -9.81
CA TYR A 10 1.18 2.84 -10.52
C TYR A 10 0.44 3.80 -9.59
N ALA A 11 -0.42 4.65 -10.19
CA ALA A 11 -1.32 5.52 -9.44
C ALA A 11 -2.39 4.70 -8.69
N LYS A 12 -2.89 5.24 -7.56
CA LYS A 12 -3.85 4.53 -6.69
C LYS A 12 -5.18 4.18 -7.36
N ASP A 13 -5.53 4.83 -8.45
CA ASP A 13 -6.75 4.60 -9.24
C ASP A 13 -6.52 3.73 -10.48
N ALA A 14 -5.28 3.38 -10.80
CA ALA A 14 -4.91 2.67 -12.02
C ALA A 14 -5.53 1.27 -12.17
N LEU A 15 -6.06 0.71 -11.08
CA LEU A 15 -6.67 -0.63 -11.04
C LEU A 15 -8.21 -0.58 -11.08
N GLN A 16 -8.83 0.59 -11.20
CA GLN A 16 -10.28 0.70 -11.32
C GLN A 16 -10.79 0.13 -12.66
N PRO A 17 -12.01 -0.45 -12.70
CA PRO A 17 -12.95 -0.65 -11.60
C PRO A 17 -12.70 -1.94 -10.79
N HIS A 18 -11.65 -2.70 -11.12
CA HIS A 18 -11.39 -4.00 -10.50
C HIS A 18 -10.93 -3.89 -9.04
N ILE A 19 -10.16 -2.84 -8.73
CA ILE A 19 -9.77 -2.48 -7.36
C ILE A 19 -9.98 -0.97 -7.21
N SER A 20 -10.69 -0.54 -6.16
CA SER A 20 -10.94 0.88 -5.93
C SER A 20 -9.69 1.58 -5.38
N ALA A 21 -9.57 2.88 -5.64
CA ALA A 21 -8.53 3.71 -5.04
C ALA A 21 -8.60 3.71 -3.51
N GLU A 22 -9.82 3.67 -2.94
CA GLU A 22 -10.02 3.53 -1.50
C GLU A 22 -9.41 2.22 -0.96
N THR A 23 -9.61 1.10 -1.65
CA THR A 23 -8.98 -0.17 -1.25
C THR A 23 -7.46 -0.04 -1.21
N LEU A 24 -6.82 0.65 -2.16
CA LEU A 24 -5.37 0.88 -2.12
C LEU A 24 -4.95 1.88 -1.02
N GLU A 25 -5.76 2.90 -0.73
CA GLU A 25 -5.53 3.82 0.40
C GLU A 25 -5.41 3.07 1.73
N TYR A 26 -6.35 2.14 1.99
CA TYR A 26 -6.34 1.34 3.20
C TYR A 26 -5.32 0.21 3.14
N HIS A 27 -5.35 -0.63 2.10
CA HIS A 27 -4.54 -1.84 2.04
C HIS A 27 -3.03 -1.52 1.97
N TYR A 28 -2.61 -0.68 1.03
CA TYR A 28 -1.21 -0.29 0.95
C TYR A 28 -0.85 0.75 2.02
N GLY A 29 -1.64 1.83 2.12
CA GLY A 29 -1.30 2.98 2.98
C GLY A 29 -1.40 2.71 4.48
N LYS A 30 -2.28 1.80 4.91
CA LYS A 30 -2.45 1.45 6.33
C LYS A 30 -2.00 0.02 6.65
N HIS A 31 -2.57 -0.99 6.00
CA HIS A 31 -2.31 -2.39 6.37
C HIS A 31 -0.87 -2.81 6.10
N HIS A 32 -0.38 -2.67 4.86
CA HIS A 32 1.01 -3.02 4.51
C HIS A 32 2.02 -2.16 5.28
N ASN A 33 1.77 -0.84 5.37
CA ASN A 33 2.61 0.05 6.16
C ASN A 33 2.70 -0.37 7.64
N THR A 34 1.58 -0.78 8.25
CA THR A 34 1.57 -1.26 9.65
C THR A 34 2.44 -2.49 9.81
N TYR A 35 2.46 -3.42 8.84
CA TYR A 35 3.35 -4.57 8.89
C TYR A 35 4.82 -4.16 8.83
N VAL A 36 5.19 -3.27 7.92
CA VAL A 36 6.57 -2.76 7.81
C VAL A 36 7.01 -2.06 9.11
N VAL A 37 6.17 -1.17 9.63
CA VAL A 37 6.47 -0.43 10.87
C VAL A 37 6.62 -1.36 12.07
N LYS A 38 5.79 -2.41 12.20
CA LYS A 38 5.87 -3.36 13.31
C LYS A 38 6.97 -4.40 13.17
N LEU A 39 7.46 -4.65 11.96
CA LEU A 39 8.52 -5.61 11.68
C LEU A 39 9.92 -5.02 11.92
N ASN A 40 10.06 -3.70 11.76
CA ASN A 40 11.28 -2.96 12.12
C ASN A 40 11.50 -2.94 13.63
#